data_AF-A0A950VRH2-F1
#
_entry.id   AF-A0A950VRH2-F1
#
_cell.length_a   1.000
_cell.length_b   1.000
_cell.length_c   1.000
_cell.angle_alpha   90.00
_cell.angle_beta   90.00
_cell.angle_gamma   90.00
#
_symmetry.space_group_name_H-M   'P 1'
#
loop_
_entity.id
_entity.type
_entity.pdbx_description
1 polymer ?
#
loop_
_entity_poly.entity_id
_entity_poly.type
_entity_poly.pdbx_seq_one_letter_code
_entity_poly.pdbx_strand_id
1 'polypeptide(L)'
;MSEDAALQQLRTILARPEFQSNLSQPFWDQILAPVKDFLLTTAAQLVELVSDALSGRDGIVGVVALSVAGVVLVLGGTYLVRTIQLAVTRETRVRTATLAERRQRSDELWHESERLAAGGRLEEAARAAYLSALYALDEHAVLHVQQGLTNREHARRLEGDHPRLAGLFLELVDRYDRVRYGRADITPETFTELRRLVGSARDGVLRSGVAA
;
A
#
# COMPACT_ATOMS: atom_id res chain seq x y z
N MET A 1 -35.50 -2.52 26.33
CA MET A 1 -35.43 -2.78 24.88
C MET A 1 -35.11 -4.24 24.71
N SER A 2 -35.88 -4.98 23.91
CA SER A 2 -35.58 -6.38 23.58
C SER A 2 -34.37 -6.45 22.64
N GLU A 3 -33.59 -7.52 22.74
CA GLU A 3 -32.45 -7.81 21.86
C GLU A 3 -32.84 -7.75 20.37
N ASP A 4 -34.04 -8.24 20.05
CA ASP A 4 -34.61 -8.18 18.70
C ASP A 4 -34.79 -6.75 18.19
N ALA A 5 -35.21 -5.82 19.04
CA ALA A 5 -35.38 -4.42 18.67
C ALA A 5 -34.02 -3.75 18.39
N ALA A 6 -32.98 -4.11 19.14
CA ALA A 6 -31.62 -3.61 18.92
C ALA A 6 -31.03 -4.15 17.60
N LEU A 7 -31.25 -5.43 17.29
CA LEU A 7 -30.81 -6.05 16.03
C LEU A 7 -31.52 -5.44 14.82
N GLN A 8 -32.81 -5.15 14.95
CA GLN A 8 -33.57 -4.48 13.89
C GLN A 8 -33.04 -3.07 13.64
N GLN A 9 -32.81 -2.29 14.70
CA GLN A 9 -32.27 -0.94 14.59
C GLN A 9 -30.86 -0.93 13.98
N LEU A 10 -30.02 -1.90 14.32
CA LEU A 10 -28.69 -2.07 13.72
C LEU A 10 -28.77 -2.37 12.22
N ARG A 11 -29.66 -3.29 11.80
CA ARG A 11 -29.87 -3.60 10.38
C ARG A 11 -30.33 -2.37 9.59
N THR A 12 -31.21 -1.55 10.16
CA THR A 12 -31.66 -0.30 9.54
C THR A 12 -30.52 0.72 9.37
N ILE A 13 -29.60 0.80 10.34
CA ILE A 13 -28.44 1.70 10.25
C ILE A 13 -27.45 1.21 9.18
N LEU A 14 -27.13 -0.09 9.16
CA LEU A 14 -26.21 -0.69 8.20
C LEU A 14 -26.75 -0.74 6.77
N ALA A 15 -28.07 -0.64 6.59
CA ALA A 15 -28.70 -0.58 5.27
C ALA A 15 -28.61 0.81 4.60
N ARG A 16 -28.14 1.84 5.30
CA ARG A 16 -28.03 3.19 4.72
C ARG A 16 -26.92 3.26 3.66
N PRO A 17 -27.07 4.11 2.63
CA PRO A 17 -26.12 4.20 1.52
C PRO A 17 -24.71 4.64 1.96
N GLU A 18 -24.54 5.28 3.12
CA GLU A 18 -23.19 5.62 3.63
C GLU A 18 -22.44 4.39 4.16
N PHE A 19 -23.14 3.34 4.58
CA PHE A 19 -22.57 2.08 5.09
C PHE A 19 -22.59 0.95 4.07
N GLN A 20 -23.32 1.13 2.98
CA GLN A 20 -23.15 0.32 1.79
C GLN A 20 -21.90 0.83 1.08
N SER A 21 -20.75 0.27 1.44
CA SER A 21 -19.54 0.41 0.64
C SER A 21 -19.91 -0.03 -0.77
N ASN A 22 -20.13 0.95 -1.65
CA ASN A 22 -20.10 0.73 -3.09
C ASN A 22 -18.84 -0.09 -3.31
N LEU A 23 -19.01 -1.35 -3.73
CA LEU A 23 -17.95 -2.18 -4.25
C LEU A 23 -17.45 -1.43 -5.47
N SER A 24 -16.51 -0.51 -5.22
CA SER A 24 -15.83 0.28 -6.21
C SER A 24 -15.43 -0.68 -7.32
N GLN A 25 -15.78 -0.33 -8.56
CA GLN A 25 -15.22 -1.03 -9.71
C GLN A 25 -13.73 -1.24 -9.45
N PRO A 26 -13.21 -2.47 -9.62
CA PRO A 26 -11.81 -2.75 -9.35
C PRO A 26 -10.99 -1.69 -10.07
N PHE A 27 -10.08 -1.01 -9.38
CA PHE A 27 -9.24 0.02 -10.02
C PHE A 27 -8.51 -0.54 -11.26
N TRP A 28 -8.27 -1.86 -11.26
CA TRP A 28 -7.80 -2.64 -12.40
C TRP A 28 -8.66 -2.49 -13.66
N ASP A 29 -9.99 -2.42 -13.56
CA ASP A 29 -10.86 -2.24 -14.74
C ASP A 29 -10.66 -0.86 -15.40
N GLN A 30 -10.40 0.19 -14.62
CA GLN A 30 -10.13 1.53 -15.17
C GLN A 30 -8.76 1.63 -15.83
N ILE A 31 -7.78 0.86 -15.36
CA ILE A 31 -6.44 0.80 -15.94
C ILE A 31 -6.40 -0.13 -17.17
N LEU A 32 -7.13 -1.25 -17.15
CA LEU A 32 -7.16 -2.21 -18.26
C LEU A 32 -8.12 -1.83 -19.40
N ALA A 33 -9.13 -0.99 -19.16
CA ALA A 33 -10.07 -0.55 -20.18
C ALA A 33 -9.39 0.02 -21.46
N PRO A 34 -8.49 1.02 -21.37
CA PRO A 34 -7.84 1.57 -22.58
C PRO A 34 -6.93 0.55 -23.28
N VAL A 35 -6.34 -0.40 -22.55
CA VAL A 35 -5.50 -1.47 -23.11
C VAL A 35 -6.34 -2.50 -23.86
N LYS A 36 -7.48 -2.89 -23.28
CA LYS A 36 -8.43 -3.82 -23.88
C LYS A 36 -9.04 -3.25 -25.15
N ASP A 37 -9.44 -1.98 -25.12
CA ASP A 37 -10.02 -1.30 -26.29
C ASP A 37 -9.00 -1.18 -27.43
N PHE A 38 -7.75 -0.85 -27.11
CA PHE A 38 -6.66 -0.82 -28.10
C PHE A 38 -6.37 -2.20 -28.70
N LEU A 39 -6.33 -3.26 -27.89
CA LEU A 39 -6.11 -4.63 -28.37
C LEU A 39 -7.24 -5.13 -29.26
N LEU A 40 -8.50 -4.90 -28.86
CA LEU A 40 -9.67 -5.36 -29.61
C LEU A 40 -9.79 -4.62 -30.95
N THR A 41 -9.56 -3.31 -30.97
CA THR A 41 -9.59 -2.52 -32.22
C THR A 41 -8.46 -2.90 -33.16
N THR A 42 -7.25 -3.10 -32.64
CA THR A 42 -6.10 -3.54 -33.46
C THR A 42 -6.32 -4.96 -34.00
N ALA A 43 -6.82 -5.88 -33.16
CA ALA A 43 -7.09 -7.25 -33.57
C ALA A 43 -8.20 -7.32 -34.63
N ALA A 44 -9.27 -6.52 -34.51
CA ALA A 44 -10.32 -6.45 -35.51
C ALA A 44 -9.79 -5.98 -36.88
N GLN A 45 -8.96 -4.94 -36.90
CA GLN A 45 -8.34 -4.44 -38.13
C GLN A 45 -7.39 -5.47 -38.77
N LEU A 46 -6.66 -6.23 -37.96
CA LEU A 46 -5.79 -7.30 -38.46
C LEU A 46 -6.58 -8.48 -39.04
N VAL A 47 -7.68 -8.88 -38.40
CA VAL A 47 -8.54 -9.97 -38.87
C VAL A 47 -9.21 -9.59 -40.19
N GLU A 48 -9.69 -8.36 -40.33
CA GLU A 48 -10.29 -7.85 -41.58
C GLU A 48 -9.26 -7.82 -42.72
N LEU A 49 -8.06 -7.30 -42.46
CA LEU A 49 -6.96 -7.26 -43.43
C LEU A 49 -6.52 -8.67 -43.88
N VAL A 50 -6.48 -9.64 -42.97
CA VAL A 50 -6.13 -11.03 -43.26
C VAL A 50 -7.28 -11.75 -43.99
N SER A 51 -8.52 -11.48 -43.63
CA SER A 51 -9.71 -12.07 -44.28
C SER A 51 -9.85 -11.61 -45.73
N ASP A 52 -9.62 -10.33 -46.01
CA ASP A 52 -9.62 -9.78 -47.38
C ASP A 52 -8.47 -10.34 -48.22
N ALA A 53 -7.30 -10.48 -47.59
CA ALA A 53 -6.11 -11.04 -48.23
C ALA A 53 -6.24 -12.53 -48.55
N LEU A 54 -6.96 -13.30 -47.73
CA LEU A 54 -7.26 -14.72 -47.96
C LEU A 54 -8.39 -14.94 -48.97
N SER A 55 -9.27 -13.95 -49.15
CA SER A 55 -10.40 -13.99 -50.11
C SER A 55 -10.00 -13.58 -51.54
N GLY A 56 -8.83 -12.95 -51.72
CA GLY A 56 -8.31 -12.47 -53.00
C GLY A 56 -7.37 -13.47 -53.70
N ARG A 57 -7.54 -13.64 -55.02
CA ARG A 57 -6.84 -14.61 -55.88
C ARG A 57 -5.38 -14.26 -56.25
N ASP A 58 -4.77 -13.24 -55.62
CA ASP A 58 -3.42 -12.76 -55.95
C ASP A 58 -2.48 -12.80 -54.73
N GLY A 59 -1.56 -13.77 -54.71
CA GLY A 59 -0.67 -14.05 -53.58
C GLY A 59 0.23 -12.89 -53.14
N ILE A 60 0.43 -11.87 -53.97
CA ILE A 60 1.21 -10.67 -53.62
C ILE A 60 0.46 -9.79 -52.62
N VAL A 61 -0.87 -9.67 -52.75
CA VAL A 61 -1.71 -8.91 -51.80
C VAL A 61 -1.70 -9.59 -50.43
N GLY A 62 -1.69 -10.93 -50.41
CA GLY A 62 -1.50 -11.74 -49.21
C GLY A 62 -0.20 -11.45 -48.47
N VAL A 63 0.91 -11.45 -49.20
CA VAL A 63 2.24 -11.20 -48.62
C VAL A 63 2.37 -9.76 -48.09
N VAL A 64 1.84 -8.77 -48.82
CA VAL A 64 1.85 -7.36 -48.37
C VAL A 64 0.99 -7.17 -47.12
N ALA A 65 -0.22 -7.74 -47.09
CA ALA A 65 -1.10 -7.68 -45.92
C ALA A 65 -0.46 -8.33 -44.67
N LEU A 66 0.16 -9.50 -44.83
CA LEU A 66 0.85 -10.18 -43.73
C LEU A 66 2.05 -9.37 -43.21
N SER A 67 2.78 -8.71 -44.11
CA SER A 67 3.92 -7.86 -43.76
C SER A 67 3.48 -6.63 -42.96
N VAL A 68 2.40 -5.98 -43.38
CA VAL A 68 1.80 -4.84 -42.66
C VAL A 68 1.31 -5.28 -41.27
N ALA A 69 0.64 -6.42 -41.19
CA ALA A 69 0.18 -7.00 -39.92
C ALA A 69 1.34 -7.26 -38.95
N GLY A 70 2.44 -7.84 -39.45
CA GLY A 70 3.65 -8.07 -38.67
C GLY A 70 4.28 -6.78 -38.14
N VAL A 71 4.35 -5.73 -38.97
CA VAL A 71 4.87 -4.42 -38.57
C VAL A 71 4.01 -3.78 -37.48
N VAL A 72 2.68 -3.85 -37.62
CA VAL A 72 1.75 -3.32 -36.60
C VAL A 72 1.89 -4.06 -35.27
N LEU A 73 2.03 -5.40 -35.29
CA LEU A 73 2.26 -6.18 -34.08
C LEU A 73 3.59 -5.82 -33.39
N VAL A 74 4.66 -5.65 -34.15
CA VAL A 74 5.97 -5.26 -33.61
C VAL A 74 5.94 -3.84 -33.04
N LEU A 75 5.32 -2.88 -33.74
CA LEU A 75 5.17 -1.51 -33.26
C LEU A 75 4.26 -1.42 -32.03
N GLY A 76 3.14 -2.14 -32.02
CA GLY A 76 2.23 -2.22 -30.87
C GLY A 76 2.91 -2.87 -29.66
N GLY A 77 3.62 -3.98 -29.87
CA GLY A 77 4.38 -4.66 -28.82
C GLY A 77 5.49 -3.79 -28.23
N THR A 78 6.27 -3.12 -29.08
CA THR A 78 7.33 -2.20 -28.62
C THR A 78 6.77 -0.97 -27.92
N TYR A 79 5.64 -0.41 -28.38
CA TYR A 79 4.93 0.68 -27.70
C TYR A 79 4.41 0.26 -26.32
N LEU A 80 3.84 -0.94 -26.21
CA LEU A 80 3.35 -1.48 -24.94
C LEU A 80 4.50 -1.71 -23.96
N VAL A 81 5.59 -2.34 -24.41
CA VAL A 81 6.80 -2.54 -23.60
C VAL A 81 7.39 -1.22 -23.15
N ARG A 82 7.50 -0.21 -24.03
CA ARG A 82 8.01 1.12 -23.66
C ARG A 82 7.09 1.84 -22.68
N THR A 83 5.78 1.75 -22.85
CA THR A 83 4.81 2.38 -21.93
C THR A 83 4.86 1.74 -20.55
N ILE A 84 4.95 0.40 -20.48
CA ILE A 84 5.14 -0.33 -19.23
C ILE A 84 6.50 0.04 -18.60
N GLN A 85 7.59 0.06 -19.38
CA GLN A 85 8.92 0.44 -18.87
C GLN A 85 8.96 1.89 -18.35
N LEU A 86 8.30 2.83 -19.04
CA LEU A 86 8.21 4.23 -18.63
C LEU A 86 7.32 4.42 -17.39
N ALA A 87 6.21 3.69 -17.29
CA ALA A 87 5.37 3.68 -16.09
C ALA A 87 6.13 3.12 -14.89
N VAL A 88 6.81 1.98 -15.07
CA VAL A 88 7.55 1.29 -14.01
C VAL A 88 8.77 2.09 -13.55
N THR A 89 9.52 2.72 -14.45
CA THR A 89 10.71 3.53 -14.09
C THR A 89 10.35 4.87 -13.44
N ARG A 90 9.23 5.49 -13.84
CA ARG A 90 8.74 6.73 -13.21
C ARG A 90 8.15 6.44 -11.83
N GLU A 91 7.43 5.32 -11.69
CA GLU A 91 6.91 4.86 -10.41
C GLU A 91 8.02 4.45 -9.45
N THR A 92 9.07 3.74 -9.90
CA THR A 92 10.22 3.43 -9.01
C THR A 92 10.98 4.67 -8.58
N ARG A 93 11.19 5.67 -9.46
CA ARG A 93 11.92 6.89 -9.05
C ARG A 93 11.11 7.78 -8.11
N VAL A 94 9.80 7.91 -8.34
CA VAL A 94 8.87 8.62 -7.45
C VAL A 94 8.69 7.87 -6.13
N ARG A 95 8.63 6.53 -6.17
CA ARG A 95 8.54 5.68 -4.97
C ARG A 95 9.84 5.74 -4.17
N THR A 96 11.02 5.74 -4.77
CA THR A 96 12.28 5.91 -4.03
C THR A 96 12.42 7.31 -3.42
N ALA A 97 12.00 8.37 -4.12
CA ALA A 97 12.00 9.73 -3.57
C ALA A 97 10.99 9.87 -2.42
N THR A 98 9.77 9.36 -2.58
CA THR A 98 8.77 9.35 -1.50
C THR A 98 9.14 8.41 -0.36
N LEU A 99 9.85 7.30 -0.59
CA LEU A 99 10.37 6.43 0.47
C LEU A 99 11.51 7.11 1.24
N ALA A 100 12.36 7.91 0.59
CA ALA A 100 13.39 8.70 1.26
C ALA A 100 12.77 9.83 2.10
N GLU A 101 11.80 10.57 1.55
CA GLU A 101 11.03 11.58 2.29
C GLU A 101 10.22 10.97 3.44
N ARG A 102 9.65 9.76 3.23
CA ARG A 102 8.99 9.02 4.30
C ARG A 102 10.01 8.59 5.35
N ARG A 103 11.16 7.99 4.99
CA ARG A 103 12.21 7.58 5.94
C ARG A 103 12.66 8.71 6.86
N GLN A 104 12.73 9.91 6.32
CA GLN A 104 13.05 11.09 7.10
C GLN A 104 12.05 11.32 8.24
N ARG A 105 10.78 10.96 8.06
CA ARG A 105 9.71 11.18 9.04
C ARG A 105 9.87 10.31 10.29
N SER A 106 10.19 9.02 10.19
CA SER A 106 10.40 8.19 11.39
C SER A 106 11.61 8.67 12.20
N ASP A 107 12.69 9.05 11.53
CA ASP A 107 13.92 9.55 12.17
C ASP A 107 13.69 10.92 12.83
N GLU A 108 12.99 11.84 12.15
CA GLU A 108 12.59 13.12 12.72
C GLU A 108 11.76 12.96 13.99
N LEU A 109 10.76 12.06 13.97
CA LEU A 109 9.92 11.77 15.14
C LEU A 109 10.70 11.13 16.28
N TRP A 110 11.71 10.32 15.97
CA TRP A 110 12.61 9.77 16.98
C TRP A 110 13.40 10.89 17.66
N HIS A 111 14.02 11.77 16.89
CA HIS A 111 14.78 12.90 17.44
C HIS A 111 13.89 13.87 18.21
N GLU A 112 12.67 14.12 17.74
CA GLU A 112 11.69 14.92 18.47
C GLU A 112 11.31 14.26 19.80
N SER A 113 11.17 12.93 19.84
CA SER A 113 10.90 12.21 21.08
C SER A 113 12.01 12.40 22.11
N GLU A 114 13.28 12.32 21.70
CA GLU A 114 14.42 12.52 22.60
C GLU A 114 14.48 13.97 23.11
N ARG A 115 14.19 14.95 22.25
CA ARG A 115 14.11 16.37 22.63
C ARG A 115 12.99 16.65 23.63
N LEU A 116 11.80 16.09 23.41
CA LEU A 116 10.66 16.24 24.32
C LEU A 116 10.93 15.59 25.67
N ALA A 117 11.58 14.42 25.67
CA ALA A 117 11.97 13.73 26.89
C ALA A 117 13.00 14.53 27.70
N ALA A 118 14.01 15.10 27.04
CA ALA A 118 14.99 15.98 27.67
C ALA A 118 14.33 17.25 28.26
N GLY A 119 13.24 17.73 27.66
CA GLY A 119 12.43 18.84 28.15
C GLY A 119 11.40 18.45 29.23
N GLY A 120 11.37 17.20 29.71
CA GLY A 120 10.43 16.71 30.72
C GLY A 120 9.01 16.47 30.21
N ARG A 121 8.75 16.64 28.91
CA ARG A 121 7.44 16.42 28.26
C ARG A 121 7.27 14.96 27.85
N LEU A 122 7.25 14.08 28.85
CA LEU A 122 7.33 12.63 28.66
C LEU A 122 6.14 12.06 27.87
N GLU A 123 4.91 12.56 28.06
CA GLU A 123 3.73 12.07 27.33
C GLU A 123 3.86 12.31 25.82
N GLU A 124 4.31 13.51 25.47
CA GLU A 124 4.52 13.91 24.08
C GLU A 124 5.71 13.18 23.48
N ALA A 125 6.76 12.97 24.28
CA ALA A 125 7.89 12.14 23.89
C ALA A 125 7.45 10.71 23.58
N ALA A 126 6.62 10.10 24.42
CA ALA A 126 6.08 8.76 24.20
C ALA A 126 5.23 8.67 22.94
N ARG A 127 4.40 9.69 22.66
CA ARG A 127 3.64 9.78 21.42
C ARG A 127 4.56 9.87 20.20
N ALA A 128 5.57 10.74 20.23
CA ALA A 128 6.52 10.90 19.14
C ALA A 128 7.32 9.61 18.89
N ALA A 129 7.78 8.94 19.95
CA ALA A 129 8.48 7.66 19.86
C ALA A 129 7.60 6.55 19.27
N TYR A 130 6.34 6.44 19.71
CA TYR A 130 5.39 5.49 19.13
C TYR A 130 5.17 5.73 17.63
N LEU A 131 4.93 6.98 17.23
CA LEU A 131 4.75 7.34 15.83
C LEU A 131 5.99 7.06 14.99
N SER A 132 7.18 7.27 15.54
CA SER A 132 8.44 6.91 14.88
C SER A 132 8.49 5.41 14.52
N ALA A 133 8.17 4.51 15.46
CA ALA A 133 8.11 3.07 15.17
C ALA A 133 7.04 2.73 14.12
N LEU A 134 5.85 3.35 14.21
CA LEU A 134 4.76 3.12 13.27
C LEU A 134 5.15 3.52 11.84
N TYR A 135 5.75 4.70 11.68
CA TYR A 135 6.18 5.17 10.36
C TYR A 135 7.40 4.41 9.84
N ALA A 136 8.31 3.96 10.69
CA ALA A 136 9.40 3.06 10.26
C ALA A 136 8.86 1.77 9.62
N LEU A 137 7.77 1.20 10.15
CA LEU A 137 7.11 0.04 9.56
C LEU A 137 6.48 0.34 8.18
N ASP A 138 5.89 1.52 8.01
CA ASP A 138 5.32 1.97 6.72
C ASP A 138 6.38 2.29 5.67
N GLU A 139 7.45 2.95 6.09
CA GLU A 139 8.60 3.33 5.26
C GLU A 139 9.32 2.13 4.65
N HIS A 140 9.33 1.00 5.34
CA HIS A 140 9.96 -0.22 4.86
C HIS A 140 8.96 -1.17 4.19
N ALA A 141 7.74 -0.71 3.90
CA ALA A 141 6.66 -1.49 3.30
C ALA A 141 6.31 -2.78 4.06
N VAL A 142 6.67 -2.85 5.35
CA VAL A 142 6.36 -3.98 6.25
C VAL A 142 4.92 -3.89 6.76
N LEU A 143 4.40 -2.67 6.89
CA LEU A 143 3.00 -2.41 7.24
C LEU A 143 2.49 -1.19 6.50
N HIS A 144 1.44 -1.31 5.69
CA HIS A 144 0.81 -0.10 5.16
C HIS A 144 -0.15 0.54 6.17
N VAL A 145 0.19 1.72 6.68
CA VAL A 145 -0.60 2.41 7.70
C VAL A 145 -1.83 3.06 7.08
N GLN A 146 -2.99 2.42 7.29
CA GLN A 146 -4.31 2.89 6.88
C GLN A 146 -5.00 3.61 8.04
N GLN A 147 -5.59 4.78 7.77
CA GLN A 147 -6.27 5.59 8.80
C GLN A 147 -7.55 4.94 9.35
N GLY A 148 -8.11 3.94 8.67
CA GLY A 148 -9.32 3.22 9.12
C GLY A 148 -9.06 2.03 10.03
N LEU A 149 -7.81 1.73 10.37
CA LEU A 149 -7.44 0.56 11.18
C LEU A 149 -6.90 0.96 12.53
N THR A 150 -7.27 0.17 13.53
CA THR A 150 -6.72 0.27 14.88
C THR A 150 -5.29 -0.24 14.94
N ASN A 151 -4.52 0.24 15.92
CA ASN A 151 -3.14 -0.20 16.15
C ASN A 151 -3.01 -1.73 16.31
N ARG A 152 -4.01 -2.37 16.92
CA ARG A 152 -4.05 -3.85 17.07
C ARG A 152 -4.39 -4.59 15.78
N GLU A 153 -5.14 -3.99 14.87
CA GLU A 153 -5.41 -4.59 13.55
C GLU A 153 -4.17 -4.52 12.66
N HIS A 154 -3.39 -3.45 12.77
CA HIS A 154 -2.08 -3.34 12.15
C HIS A 154 -1.14 -4.45 12.62
N ALA A 155 -1.06 -4.71 13.94
CA ALA A 155 -0.26 -5.80 14.49
C ALA A 155 -0.69 -7.18 13.95
N ARG A 156 -2.01 -7.45 13.89
CA ARG A 156 -2.55 -8.71 13.35
C ARG A 156 -2.21 -8.92 11.87
N ARG A 157 -2.19 -7.86 11.06
CA ARG A 157 -1.74 -7.98 9.66
C ARG A 157 -0.26 -8.34 9.55
N LEU A 158 0.55 -7.90 10.50
CA LEU A 158 1.98 -8.23 10.55
C LEU A 158 2.24 -9.70 10.90
N GLU A 159 1.32 -10.40 11.57
CA GLU A 159 1.53 -11.79 12.02
C GLU A 159 1.72 -12.77 10.86
N GLY A 160 1.09 -12.51 9.71
CA GLY A 160 1.18 -13.38 8.53
C GLY A 160 2.59 -13.42 7.93
N ASP A 161 3.18 -12.25 7.72
CA ASP A 161 4.45 -12.11 7.00
C ASP A 161 5.66 -11.97 7.95
N HIS A 162 5.46 -11.39 9.14
CA HIS A 162 6.53 -11.04 10.08
C HIS A 162 6.15 -11.29 11.56
N PRO A 163 5.94 -12.55 11.98
CA PRO A 163 5.38 -12.89 13.30
C PRO A 163 6.21 -12.38 14.49
N ARG A 164 7.55 -12.35 14.38
CA ARG A 164 8.42 -11.79 15.44
C ARG A 164 8.24 -10.28 15.60
N LEU A 165 8.11 -9.58 14.49
CA LEU A 165 7.93 -8.13 14.48
C LEU A 165 6.50 -7.77 14.90
N ALA A 166 5.52 -8.62 14.56
CA ALA A 166 4.14 -8.51 15.01
C ALA A 166 4.05 -8.54 16.53
N GLY A 167 4.72 -9.50 17.19
CA GLY A 167 4.77 -9.59 18.64
C GLY A 167 5.40 -8.35 19.30
N LEU A 168 6.51 -7.85 18.75
CA LEU A 168 7.17 -6.63 19.23
C LEU A 168 6.28 -5.39 19.08
N PHE A 169 5.61 -5.25 17.93
CA PHE A 169 4.73 -4.14 17.67
C PHE A 169 3.46 -4.20 18.52
N LEU A 170 2.90 -5.40 18.76
CA LEU A 170 1.76 -5.59 19.64
C LEU A 170 2.11 -5.23 21.09
N GLU A 171 3.28 -5.65 21.58
CA GLU A 171 3.76 -5.25 22.91
C GLU A 171 3.93 -3.73 23.03
N LEU A 172 4.47 -3.08 21.99
CA LEU A 172 4.60 -1.63 21.92
C LEU A 172 3.23 -0.94 21.98
N VAL A 173 2.26 -1.39 21.18
CA VAL A 173 0.89 -0.86 21.15
C VAL A 173 0.23 -0.98 22.51
N ASP A 174 0.30 -2.14 23.16
CA ASP A 174 -0.33 -2.35 24.48
C ASP A 174 0.31 -1.47 25.56
N ARG A 175 1.63 -1.27 25.53
CA ARG A 175 2.32 -0.40 26.50
C ARG A 175 1.98 1.06 26.28
N TYR A 176 1.94 1.50 25.02
CA TYR A 176 1.57 2.86 24.67
C TYR A 176 0.10 3.18 24.95
N ASP A 177 -0.82 2.26 24.64
CA ASP A 177 -2.26 2.44 24.92
C ASP A 177 -2.52 2.55 26.43
N ARG A 178 -1.76 1.81 27.27
CA ARG A 178 -1.82 1.96 28.73
C ARG A 178 -1.35 3.33 29.21
N VAL A 179 -0.33 3.91 28.59
CA VAL A 179 0.15 5.25 28.93
C VAL A 179 -0.82 6.33 28.43
N ARG A 180 -1.43 6.14 27.26
CA ARG A 180 -2.28 7.15 26.63
C ARG A 180 -3.72 7.14 27.13
N TYR A 181 -4.26 5.97 27.40
CA TYR A 181 -5.67 5.79 27.79
C TYR A 181 -5.84 5.23 29.20
N GLY A 182 -4.84 4.49 29.69
CA GLY A 182 -4.76 4.21 31.12
C GLY A 182 -4.35 5.50 31.82
N ARG A 183 -4.97 5.81 32.95
CA ARG A 183 -4.61 6.95 33.82
C ARG A 183 -3.25 6.74 34.52
N ALA A 184 -2.30 6.13 33.82
CA ALA A 184 -0.97 5.85 34.32
C ALA A 184 -0.09 7.07 34.03
N ASP A 185 0.41 7.70 35.10
CA ASP A 185 1.38 8.77 34.95
C ASP A 185 2.62 8.23 34.26
N ILE A 186 3.06 8.92 33.21
CA ILE A 186 4.27 8.54 32.53
C ILE A 186 5.48 8.96 33.34
N THR A 187 6.23 7.98 33.84
CA THR A 187 7.49 8.22 34.55
C THR A 187 8.68 8.12 33.60
N PRO A 188 9.86 8.69 33.97
CA PRO A 188 11.08 8.53 33.19
C PRO A 188 11.46 7.07 32.92
N GLU A 189 11.18 6.18 33.88
CA GLU A 189 11.42 4.74 33.77
C GLU A 189 10.49 4.13 32.71
N THR A 190 9.20 4.46 32.78
CA THR A 190 8.19 3.99 31.82
C THR A 190 8.52 4.46 30.40
N PHE A 191 8.96 5.72 30.26
CA PHE A 191 9.42 6.24 28.98
C PHE A 191 10.68 5.53 28.49
N THR A 192 11.64 5.23 29.37
CA THR A 192 12.88 4.51 29.00
C THR A 192 12.59 3.10 28.49
N GLU A 193 11.65 2.39 29.12
CA GLU A 193 11.19 1.08 28.65
C GLU A 193 10.52 1.18 27.27
N LEU A 194 9.63 2.15 27.09
CA LEU A 194 8.95 2.39 25.81
C LEU A 194 9.95 2.72 24.71
N ARG A 195 10.91 3.60 25.00
CA ARG A 195 12.00 3.99 24.09
C ARG A 195 12.81 2.78 23.63
N ARG A 196 13.14 1.86 24.55
CA ARG A 196 13.86 0.62 24.22
C ARG A 196 13.06 -0.29 23.28
N LEU A 197 11.75 -0.42 23.51
CA LEU A 197 10.86 -1.18 22.63
C LEU A 197 10.75 -0.56 21.24
N VAL A 198 10.58 0.76 21.16
CA VAL A 198 10.56 1.50 19.89
C VAL A 198 11.86 1.30 19.11
N GLY A 199 13.02 1.44 19.77
CA GLY A 199 14.32 1.17 19.14
C GLY A 199 14.43 -0.27 18.62
N SER A 200 14.00 -1.24 19.42
CA SER A 200 14.01 -2.66 19.03
C SER A 200 13.10 -2.94 17.82
N ALA A 201 11.93 -2.30 17.77
CA ALA A 201 11.00 -2.40 16.65
C ALA A 201 11.62 -1.80 15.38
N ARG A 202 12.14 -0.56 15.45
CA ARG A 202 12.80 0.12 14.32
C ARG A 202 14.00 -0.67 13.79
N ASP A 203 14.86 -1.17 14.67
CA ASP A 203 15.99 -2.02 14.28
C ASP A 203 15.54 -3.35 13.67
N GLY A 204 14.43 -3.91 14.20
CA GLY A 204 13.79 -5.11 13.66
C GLY A 204 13.34 -4.91 12.21
N VAL A 205 12.77 -3.74 11.90
CA VAL A 205 12.39 -3.37 10.53
C VAL A 205 13.61 -3.30 9.61
N LEU A 206 14.68 -2.62 10.02
CA LEU A 206 15.91 -2.51 9.23
C LEU A 206 16.49 -3.88 8.88
N ARG A 207 16.50 -4.82 9.83
CA ARG A 207 16.97 -6.19 9.60
C ARG A 207 16.04 -7.03 8.72
N SER A 208 14.73 -6.75 8.75
CA SER A 208 13.73 -7.47 7.96
C SER A 208 13.72 -7.00 6.49
N GLY A 209 14.02 -5.72 6.24
CA GLY A 209 14.07 -5.14 4.90
C GLY A 209 15.37 -5.39 4.11
N VAL A 210 16.41 -5.99 4.72
CA VAL A 210 17.68 -6.34 4.04
C VAL A 210 17.59 -7.68 3.29
N ALA A 211 16.45 -8.39 3.37
CA ALA A 211 16.25 -9.69 2.73
C ALA A 211 15.52 -9.65 1.37
N ALA A 212 15.35 -8.48 0.74
CA ALA A 212 14.67 -8.34 -0.56
C ALA A 212 15.66 -8.02 -1.68
#